data_AF-A0ABD4K7N2-F1
#
_entry.id   AF-A0ABD4K7N2-F1
#
_cell.length_a   1.000
_cell.length_b   1.000
_cell.length_c   1.000
_cell.angle_alpha   90.00
_cell.angle_beta   90.00
_cell.angle_gamma   90.00
#
_symmetry.space_group_name_H-M   'P 1'
#
loop_
_entity.id
_entity.type
_entity.pdbx_description
1 polymer ?
#
loop_
_entity_poly.entity_id
_entity_poly.type
_entity_poly.pdbx_seq_one_letter_code
_entity_poly.pdbx_strand_id
1 'polypeptide(L)'
;MNLRNVCFCLCILYSGHAASECNFVDPNGPWTAWVSIPANLSIPHDSQVGDVIHSDAGWQQLGTTHLRCSQSGMTTTGYDFPIEESSIPGVYKLPNMPELGIRITYDNTINNSEVGNLIFQYPSTIGPHTATGFTPTGNFKVEIILLSSLVNFMPDSYSVAWPEVIGSVRYSDLLVGTVKPLNTAMNITVTNDEYCYITPLDAVNFQNVSLERLRANQLLGSSDMTIHCPYTTTNEPLTRTVRFNGQNNGSEFITSINGVGVSLRNERNEIIPPNSTVTVGLTKVNAEHIGHVQINVYPQIDENIIPTVQELGEWLVDVTLE
;
A
#
# COMPACT_ATOMS: atom_id res chain seq x y z
N MET A 1 -29.14 -57.44 24.14
CA MET A 1 -29.55 -58.07 22.86
C MET A 1 -30.23 -57.02 22.00
N ASN A 2 -29.58 -56.71 20.88
CA ASN A 2 -30.09 -56.22 19.59
C ASN A 2 -31.01 -55.00 19.52
N LEU A 3 -30.40 -53.83 19.29
CA LEU A 3 -30.95 -52.77 18.43
C LEU A 3 -29.89 -52.31 17.40
N ARG A 4 -30.08 -52.85 16.20
CA ARG A 4 -29.74 -52.41 14.84
C ARG A 4 -28.73 -51.27 14.66
N ASN A 5 -27.58 -51.65 14.07
CA ASN A 5 -26.75 -50.83 13.20
C ASN A 5 -27.58 -50.13 12.12
N VAL A 6 -27.58 -48.80 12.12
CA VAL A 6 -27.85 -48.00 10.92
C VAL A 6 -26.58 -47.21 10.63
N CYS A 7 -25.78 -47.77 9.74
CA CYS A 7 -24.64 -47.12 9.13
C CYS A 7 -25.19 -46.06 8.17
N PHE A 8 -25.24 -44.80 8.60
CA PHE A 8 -25.47 -43.68 7.68
C PHE A 8 -24.20 -43.49 6.88
N CYS A 9 -24.16 -44.13 5.71
CA CYS A 9 -23.16 -43.87 4.69
C CYS A 9 -23.44 -42.48 4.12
N LEU A 10 -22.77 -41.47 4.66
CA LEU A 10 -22.75 -40.13 4.09
C LEU A 10 -21.87 -40.22 2.82
N CYS A 11 -22.49 -40.56 1.69
CA CYS A 11 -21.91 -40.31 0.38
C CYS A 11 -21.85 -38.78 0.19
N ILE A 12 -20.76 -38.16 0.65
CA ILE A 12 -20.39 -36.83 0.18
C ILE A 12 -20.13 -37.01 -1.32
N LEU A 13 -21.08 -36.49 -2.10
CA LEU A 13 -20.99 -36.33 -3.53
C LEU A 13 -19.64 -35.67 -3.83
N TYR A 14 -18.72 -36.44 -4.39
CA TYR A 14 -17.62 -35.89 -5.18
C TYR A 14 -18.27 -35.00 -6.23
N SER A 15 -18.16 -33.68 -6.06
CA SER A 15 -18.30 -32.73 -7.14
C SER A 15 -17.25 -33.12 -8.17
N GLY A 16 -17.68 -33.90 -9.17
CA GLY A 16 -16.91 -34.16 -10.36
C GLY A 16 -16.55 -32.82 -10.96
N HIS A 17 -15.30 -32.41 -10.78
CA HIS A 17 -14.68 -31.43 -11.64
C HIS A 17 -14.70 -32.09 -13.01
N ALA A 18 -15.66 -31.69 -13.85
CA ALA A 18 -15.57 -31.97 -15.27
C ALA A 18 -14.36 -31.17 -15.75
N ALA A 19 -13.18 -31.80 -15.71
CA ALA A 19 -11.95 -31.23 -16.22
C ALA A 19 -12.19 -30.86 -17.69
N SER A 20 -12.28 -29.56 -17.96
CA SER A 20 -12.08 -29.04 -19.31
C SER A 20 -10.61 -29.29 -19.65
N GLU A 21 -10.35 -30.42 -20.31
CA GLU A 21 -9.00 -30.83 -20.72
C GLU A 21 -8.51 -29.94 -21.88
N CYS A 22 -8.04 -28.74 -21.55
CA CYS A 22 -7.10 -28.03 -22.40
C CYS A 22 -5.80 -28.83 -22.45
N ASN A 23 -5.25 -29.02 -23.65
CA ASN A 23 -4.01 -29.74 -23.88
C ASN A 23 -3.09 -28.97 -24.83
N PHE A 24 -1.78 -29.16 -24.68
CA PHE A 24 -0.80 -28.69 -25.65
C PHE A 24 -0.92 -29.50 -26.95
N VAL A 25 -1.02 -28.80 -28.08
CA VAL A 25 -1.05 -29.42 -29.42
C VAL A 25 0.37 -29.69 -29.92
N ASP A 26 1.31 -28.85 -29.50
CA ASP A 26 2.70 -28.85 -29.97
C ASP A 26 3.66 -29.25 -28.83
N PRO A 27 4.86 -29.77 -29.14
CA PRO A 27 5.83 -30.20 -28.14
C PRO A 27 6.43 -29.07 -27.30
N ASN A 28 6.11 -27.80 -27.61
CA ASN A 28 6.68 -26.63 -26.94
C ASN A 28 6.28 -26.52 -25.46
N GLY A 29 5.15 -27.11 -25.05
CA GLY A 29 4.71 -27.11 -23.66
C GLY A 29 4.39 -25.71 -23.11
N PRO A 30 4.45 -25.53 -21.77
CA PRO A 30 4.26 -24.23 -21.13
C PRO A 30 5.47 -23.33 -21.33
N TRP A 31 5.25 -22.02 -21.40
CA TRP A 31 6.33 -21.04 -21.45
C TRP A 31 6.69 -20.54 -20.04
N THR A 32 7.94 -20.14 -19.85
CA THR A 32 8.40 -19.47 -18.63
C THR A 32 8.92 -18.09 -18.99
N ALA A 33 8.32 -17.06 -18.40
CA ALA A 33 8.71 -15.69 -18.58
C ALA A 33 9.70 -15.25 -17.51
N TRP A 34 10.92 -14.94 -17.93
CA TRP A 34 11.95 -14.39 -17.05
C TRP A 34 11.92 -12.86 -17.16
N VAL A 35 11.40 -12.21 -16.12
CA VAL A 35 11.23 -10.75 -16.09
C VAL A 35 12.41 -10.08 -15.40
N SER A 36 12.83 -8.93 -15.90
CA SER A 36 14.04 -8.25 -15.43
C SER A 36 13.72 -7.34 -14.26
N ILE A 37 13.40 -7.94 -13.11
CA ILE A 37 13.44 -7.25 -11.82
C ILE A 37 14.91 -7.01 -11.46
N PRO A 38 15.32 -5.75 -11.19
CA PRO A 38 16.72 -5.44 -10.98
C PRO A 38 17.22 -6.04 -9.65
N ALA A 39 18.48 -6.48 -9.63
CA ALA A 39 19.11 -6.94 -8.39
C ALA A 39 19.37 -5.79 -7.41
N ASN A 40 19.57 -4.57 -7.95
CA ASN A 40 19.73 -3.34 -7.18
C ASN A 40 18.85 -2.25 -7.78
N LEU A 41 18.03 -1.62 -6.94
CA LEU A 41 17.15 -0.51 -7.30
C LEU A 41 17.61 0.75 -6.56
N SER A 42 17.85 1.83 -7.31
CA SER A 42 18.07 3.16 -6.75
C SER A 42 16.87 4.01 -7.09
N ILE A 43 16.27 4.66 -6.08
CA ILE A 43 15.15 5.56 -6.29
C ILE A 43 15.70 6.97 -6.57
N PRO A 44 15.38 7.62 -7.69
CA PRO A 44 15.77 9.00 -7.95
C PRO A 44 15.25 9.96 -6.87
N HIS A 45 16.05 10.96 -6.51
CA HIS A 45 15.74 11.91 -5.43
C HIS A 45 14.54 12.83 -5.74
N ASP A 46 14.17 12.98 -7.00
CA ASP A 46 13.08 13.83 -7.50
C ASP A 46 11.82 13.03 -7.84
N SER A 47 11.78 11.72 -7.51
CA SER A 47 10.65 10.85 -7.81
C SER A 47 9.40 11.23 -7.01
N GLN A 48 8.25 11.18 -7.68
CA GLN A 48 6.93 11.46 -7.13
C GLN A 48 6.09 10.19 -7.03
N VAL A 49 5.06 10.22 -6.17
CA VAL A 49 4.08 9.13 -6.07
C VAL A 49 3.47 8.87 -7.44
N GLY A 50 3.54 7.62 -7.90
CA GLY A 50 3.08 7.16 -9.21
C GLY A 50 4.19 7.01 -10.25
N ASP A 51 5.40 7.49 -9.98
CA ASP A 51 6.52 7.34 -10.91
C ASP A 51 6.93 5.88 -11.08
N VAL A 52 7.23 5.51 -12.32
CA VAL A 52 7.81 4.21 -12.66
C VAL A 52 9.31 4.29 -12.39
N ILE A 53 9.75 3.72 -11.26
CA ILE A 53 11.16 3.72 -10.83
C ILE A 53 11.97 2.72 -11.66
N HIS A 54 11.35 1.61 -12.06
CA HIS A 54 11.94 0.64 -12.95
C HIS A 54 10.89 0.11 -13.92
N SER A 55 11.29 -0.10 -15.17
CA SER A 55 10.51 -0.83 -16.17
C SER A 55 11.45 -1.75 -16.92
N ASP A 56 10.97 -2.93 -17.31
CA ASP A 56 11.65 -3.73 -18.33
C ASP A 56 11.93 -2.85 -19.56
N ALA A 57 13.08 -3.07 -20.22
CA ALA A 57 13.51 -2.33 -21.43
C ALA A 57 12.59 -2.55 -22.65
N GLY A 58 11.58 -3.40 -22.50
CA GLY A 58 10.56 -3.73 -23.49
C GLY A 58 9.73 -4.94 -23.04
N TRP A 59 8.79 -5.34 -23.88
CA TRP A 59 8.03 -6.57 -23.67
C TRP A 59 8.95 -7.79 -23.76
N GLN A 60 8.93 -8.62 -22.72
CA GLN A 60 9.59 -9.92 -22.74
C GLN A 60 8.70 -10.87 -23.55
N GLN A 61 9.07 -11.14 -24.81
CA GLN A 61 8.40 -12.11 -25.67
C GLN A 61 9.13 -13.45 -25.60
N LEU A 62 8.53 -14.43 -24.94
CA LEU A 62 9.22 -15.71 -24.64
C LEU A 62 8.71 -16.89 -25.46
N GLY A 63 7.77 -16.62 -26.38
CA GLY A 63 7.27 -17.57 -27.35
C GLY A 63 5.75 -17.69 -27.35
N THR A 64 5.29 -18.58 -28.21
CA THR A 64 3.89 -18.96 -28.34
C THR A 64 3.74 -20.45 -28.08
N THR A 65 2.61 -20.85 -27.50
CA THR A 65 2.23 -22.26 -27.39
C THR A 65 0.88 -22.47 -28.05
N HIS A 66 0.60 -23.68 -28.51
CA HIS A 66 -0.66 -24.02 -29.17
C HIS A 66 -1.49 -24.89 -28.24
N LEU A 67 -2.70 -24.41 -27.93
CA LEU A 67 -3.63 -25.11 -27.05
C LEU A 67 -4.86 -25.55 -27.83
N ARG A 68 -5.42 -26.68 -27.41
CA ARG A 68 -6.75 -27.13 -27.82
C ARG A 68 -7.54 -27.52 -26.58
N CYS A 69 -8.70 -26.89 -26.40
CA CYS A 69 -9.63 -27.20 -25.33
C CYS A 69 -10.86 -27.93 -25.90
N SER A 70 -11.32 -28.97 -25.20
CA SER A 70 -12.51 -29.74 -25.59
C SER A 70 -13.83 -28.99 -25.38
N GLN A 71 -13.83 -28.00 -24.49
CA GLN A 71 -14.97 -27.15 -24.17
C GLN A 71 -14.50 -25.73 -23.81
N SER A 72 -15.42 -24.77 -23.87
CA SER A 72 -15.18 -23.43 -23.35
C SER A 72 -15.03 -23.51 -21.83
N GLY A 73 -14.17 -22.71 -21.25
CA GLY A 73 -13.85 -22.77 -19.84
C GLY A 73 -13.34 -21.46 -19.29
N MET A 74 -12.68 -21.54 -18.13
CA MET A 74 -12.14 -20.38 -17.44
C MET A 74 -10.63 -20.26 -17.67
N THR A 75 -10.14 -19.05 -17.84
CA THR A 75 -8.74 -18.67 -17.86
C THR A 75 -8.44 -17.94 -16.58
N THR A 76 -7.39 -18.35 -15.88
CA THR A 76 -6.95 -17.72 -14.62
C THR A 76 -5.61 -17.04 -14.86
N THR A 77 -5.54 -15.75 -14.54
CA THR A 77 -4.33 -14.93 -14.73
C THR A 77 -4.11 -14.03 -13.52
N GLY A 78 -2.91 -14.01 -12.95
CA GLY A 78 -2.59 -13.12 -11.84
C GLY A 78 -1.39 -13.55 -11.02
N TYR A 79 -1.23 -12.93 -9.85
CA TYR A 79 -0.16 -13.27 -8.91
C TYR A 79 -0.42 -14.62 -8.23
N ASP A 80 0.63 -15.43 -8.09
CA ASP A 80 0.58 -16.77 -7.48
C ASP A 80 0.91 -16.76 -5.96
N PHE A 81 1.06 -15.58 -5.37
CA PHE A 81 1.35 -15.40 -3.96
C PHE A 81 0.51 -14.26 -3.37
N PRO A 82 0.22 -14.29 -2.05
CA PRO A 82 -0.48 -13.20 -1.38
C PRO A 82 0.28 -11.88 -1.50
N ILE A 83 -0.39 -10.89 -2.09
CA ILE A 83 0.14 -9.54 -2.25
C ILE A 83 -1.00 -8.52 -2.07
N GLU A 84 -0.71 -7.41 -1.39
CA GLU A 84 -1.71 -6.41 -1.03
C GLU A 84 -1.88 -5.39 -2.16
N GLU A 85 -3.13 -4.99 -2.43
CA GLU A 85 -3.41 -3.93 -3.40
C GLU A 85 -2.93 -2.56 -2.89
N SER A 86 -2.45 -1.71 -3.80
CA SER A 86 -2.08 -0.33 -3.47
C SER A 86 -3.23 0.65 -3.74
N SER A 87 -3.01 1.94 -3.50
CA SER A 87 -3.92 3.00 -3.91
C SER A 87 -3.93 3.24 -5.43
N ILE A 88 -2.92 2.74 -6.16
CA ILE A 88 -2.82 2.88 -7.63
C ILE A 88 -3.44 1.64 -8.27
N PRO A 89 -4.47 1.80 -9.15
CA PRO A 89 -5.15 0.67 -9.78
C PRO A 89 -4.20 -0.28 -10.51
N GLY A 90 -4.30 -1.57 -10.21
CA GLY A 90 -3.48 -2.61 -10.84
C GLY A 90 -2.03 -2.65 -10.37
N VAL A 91 -1.69 -1.94 -9.30
CA VAL A 91 -0.37 -1.95 -8.66
C VAL A 91 -0.51 -2.55 -7.26
N TYR A 92 0.40 -3.46 -6.92
CA TYR A 92 0.37 -4.20 -5.67
C TYR A 92 1.62 -3.92 -4.85
N LYS A 93 1.48 -3.75 -3.54
CA LYS A 93 2.57 -3.39 -2.62
C LYS A 93 3.63 -4.48 -2.55
N LEU A 94 4.90 -4.08 -2.56
CA LEU A 94 5.99 -5.04 -2.37
C LEU A 94 5.98 -5.60 -0.93
N PRO A 95 6.22 -6.91 -0.76
CA PRO A 95 6.37 -7.49 0.58
C PRO A 95 7.49 -6.79 1.36
N ASN A 96 7.18 -6.37 2.60
CA ASN A 96 8.10 -5.65 3.49
C ASN A 96 8.64 -4.30 2.97
N MET A 97 8.03 -3.74 1.91
CA MET A 97 8.36 -2.41 1.37
C MET A 97 7.10 -1.74 0.79
N PRO A 98 6.10 -1.40 1.62
CA PRO A 98 4.80 -0.92 1.17
C PRO A 98 4.84 0.42 0.42
N GLU A 99 5.96 1.14 0.47
CA GLU A 99 6.22 2.38 -0.23
C GLU A 99 6.53 2.17 -1.73
N LEU A 100 6.79 0.94 -2.16
CA LEU A 100 6.95 0.53 -3.55
C LEU A 100 5.90 -0.48 -3.96
N GLY A 101 5.55 -0.47 -5.24
CA GLY A 101 4.59 -1.39 -5.85
C GLY A 101 5.15 -2.09 -7.08
N ILE A 102 4.57 -3.24 -7.40
CA ILE A 102 4.81 -3.99 -8.64
C ILE A 102 3.54 -3.98 -9.50
N ARG A 103 3.74 -3.80 -10.82
CA ARG A 103 2.74 -4.02 -11.84
C ARG A 103 3.28 -4.99 -12.87
N ILE A 104 2.55 -6.08 -13.12
CA ILE A 104 2.84 -7.01 -14.21
C ILE A 104 1.73 -6.85 -15.25
N THR A 105 2.12 -6.50 -16.46
CA THR A 105 1.21 -6.39 -17.61
C THR A 105 1.44 -7.59 -18.53
N TYR A 106 0.35 -8.20 -18.98
CA TYR A 106 0.32 -9.35 -19.85
C TYR A 106 -0.44 -9.04 -21.13
N ASP A 107 0.20 -9.31 -22.27
CA ASP A 107 -0.42 -9.28 -23.59
C ASP A 107 -0.47 -10.70 -24.17
N ASN A 108 -1.67 -11.18 -24.45
CA ASN A 108 -1.88 -12.49 -25.05
C ASN A 108 -1.88 -12.45 -26.59
N THR A 109 -1.67 -11.28 -27.19
CA THR A 109 -1.63 -11.08 -28.63
C THR A 109 -0.20 -11.07 -29.17
N ILE A 110 -0.05 -11.32 -30.47
CA ILE A 110 1.26 -11.36 -31.14
C ILE A 110 1.83 -9.93 -31.34
N ASN A 111 1.01 -8.89 -31.20
CA ASN A 111 1.36 -7.53 -31.66
C ASN A 111 1.86 -6.58 -30.57
N ASN A 112 2.08 -7.05 -29.32
CA ASN A 112 2.58 -6.24 -28.20
C ASN A 112 1.88 -4.88 -28.10
N SER A 113 0.57 -4.86 -28.38
CA SER A 113 -0.17 -3.61 -28.51
C SER A 113 -0.70 -3.23 -27.15
N GLU A 114 -0.50 -1.97 -26.72
CA GLU A 114 -1.05 -1.49 -25.44
C GLU A 114 -2.58 -1.62 -25.31
N VAL A 115 -3.27 -1.82 -26.44
CA VAL A 115 -4.70 -2.04 -26.55
C VAL A 115 -5.06 -3.49 -26.22
N GLY A 116 -5.74 -3.72 -25.09
CA GLY A 116 -6.25 -5.04 -24.69
C GLY A 116 -5.38 -5.80 -23.68
N ASN A 117 -4.38 -5.14 -23.11
CA ASN A 117 -3.52 -5.70 -22.08
C ASN A 117 -4.27 -6.05 -20.80
N LEU A 118 -3.87 -7.16 -20.19
CA LEU A 118 -4.33 -7.60 -18.88
C LEU A 118 -3.29 -7.23 -17.83
N ILE A 119 -3.70 -6.48 -16.81
CA ILE A 119 -2.87 -6.27 -15.63
C ILE A 119 -3.10 -7.45 -14.70
N PHE A 120 -2.02 -8.06 -14.20
CA PHE A 120 -2.12 -9.13 -13.22
C PHE A 120 -2.81 -8.61 -11.96
N GLN A 121 -3.71 -9.43 -11.42
CA GLN A 121 -4.44 -9.12 -10.20
C GLN A 121 -4.18 -10.16 -9.11
N TYR A 122 -4.36 -9.75 -7.86
CA TYR A 122 -4.48 -10.63 -6.72
C TYR A 122 -5.78 -10.33 -5.95
N PRO A 123 -6.65 -11.34 -5.71
CA PRO A 123 -6.58 -12.69 -6.27
C PRO A 123 -6.63 -12.68 -7.80
N SER A 124 -6.15 -13.76 -8.43
CA SER A 124 -6.09 -13.88 -9.89
C SER A 124 -7.45 -13.67 -10.55
N THR A 125 -7.48 -12.97 -11.68
CA THR A 125 -8.68 -12.75 -12.47
C THR A 125 -9.09 -14.04 -13.19
N ILE A 126 -10.40 -14.25 -13.32
CA ILE A 126 -10.97 -15.38 -14.05
C ILE A 126 -11.78 -14.86 -15.24
N GLY A 127 -11.44 -15.25 -16.46
CA GLY A 127 -12.12 -14.88 -17.70
C GLY A 127 -12.48 -16.09 -18.56
N PRO A 128 -13.39 -15.98 -19.55
CA PRO A 128 -13.75 -17.12 -20.40
C PRO A 128 -12.69 -17.39 -21.50
N HIS A 129 -12.57 -18.65 -21.95
CA HIS A 129 -11.96 -19.04 -23.22
C HIS A 129 -12.88 -19.94 -24.04
N THR A 130 -12.64 -20.04 -25.34
CA THR A 130 -13.48 -20.80 -26.28
C THR A 130 -12.99 -22.24 -26.51
N ALA A 131 -13.93 -23.14 -26.86
CA ALA A 131 -13.70 -24.54 -27.22
C ALA A 131 -12.99 -24.74 -28.59
N THR A 132 -11.85 -24.10 -28.81
CA THR A 132 -11.16 -24.12 -30.11
C THR A 132 -9.64 -24.20 -29.95
N GLY A 133 -8.92 -24.43 -31.04
CA GLY A 133 -7.48 -24.24 -31.07
C GLY A 133 -7.14 -22.75 -30.99
N PHE A 134 -6.21 -22.35 -30.13
CA PHE A 134 -5.70 -20.97 -30.05
C PHE A 134 -4.25 -20.94 -29.58
N THR A 135 -3.59 -19.80 -29.81
CA THR A 135 -2.13 -19.64 -29.65
C THR A 135 -1.84 -18.56 -28.62
N PRO A 136 -1.83 -18.87 -27.30
CA PRO A 136 -1.46 -17.87 -26.33
C PRO A 136 0.02 -17.48 -26.45
N THR A 137 0.28 -16.19 -26.32
CA THR A 137 1.63 -15.62 -26.35
C THR A 137 2.03 -15.24 -24.93
N GLY A 138 3.30 -15.48 -24.57
CA GLY A 138 3.85 -15.09 -23.28
C GLY A 138 4.57 -13.74 -23.37
N ASN A 139 3.82 -12.64 -23.50
CA ASN A 139 4.37 -11.28 -23.49
C ASN A 139 4.13 -10.60 -22.16
N PHE A 140 5.22 -10.20 -21.49
CA PHE A 140 5.17 -9.57 -20.17
C PHE A 140 5.93 -8.27 -20.11
N LYS A 141 5.43 -7.35 -19.30
CA LYS A 141 6.16 -6.15 -18.88
C LYS A 141 6.02 -6.01 -17.37
N VAL A 142 7.14 -5.81 -16.68
CA VAL A 142 7.16 -5.53 -15.24
C VAL A 142 7.62 -4.12 -14.98
N GLU A 143 6.91 -3.46 -14.07
CA GLU A 143 7.19 -2.11 -13.61
C GLU A 143 7.21 -2.09 -12.07
N ILE A 144 8.19 -1.37 -11.51
CA ILE A 144 8.24 -1.00 -10.09
C ILE A 144 7.85 0.47 -10.00
N ILE A 145 6.87 0.76 -9.15
CA ILE A 145 6.20 2.06 -9.07
C ILE A 145 6.33 2.61 -7.65
N LEU A 146 6.57 3.91 -7.52
CA LEU A 146 6.63 4.60 -6.24
C LEU A 146 5.21 4.83 -5.68
N LEU A 147 4.92 4.34 -4.48
CA LEU A 147 3.60 4.43 -3.85
C LEU A 147 3.52 5.49 -2.74
N SER A 148 4.67 5.98 -2.25
CA SER A 148 4.74 6.95 -1.16
C SER A 148 5.77 8.05 -1.46
N SER A 149 5.60 9.21 -0.82
CA SER A 149 6.60 10.29 -0.84
C SER A 149 7.94 9.77 -0.35
N LEU A 150 9.03 10.23 -0.95
CA LEU A 150 10.40 9.90 -0.55
C LEU A 150 10.66 10.25 0.92
N VAL A 151 10.01 11.29 1.44
CA VAL A 151 10.10 11.69 2.85
C VAL A 151 9.79 10.54 3.82
N ASN A 152 8.94 9.59 3.41
CA ASN A 152 8.57 8.43 4.23
C ASN A 152 9.57 7.27 4.14
N PHE A 153 10.54 7.32 3.21
CA PHE A 153 11.57 6.29 3.11
C PHE A 153 12.72 6.61 4.05
N MET A 154 12.84 5.84 5.13
CA MET A 154 14.03 5.88 5.96
C MET A 154 15.26 5.49 5.11
N PRO A 155 16.35 6.28 5.11
CA PRO A 155 17.57 5.90 4.41
C PRO A 155 18.16 4.65 5.05
N ASP A 156 18.01 3.53 4.36
CA ASP A 156 18.55 2.23 4.75
C ASP A 156 18.74 1.36 3.49
N SER A 157 19.33 0.19 3.69
CA SER A 157 19.38 -0.88 2.70
C SER A 157 18.22 -1.84 2.92
N TYR A 158 17.25 -1.82 2.02
CA TYR A 158 16.12 -2.75 2.05
C TYR A 158 16.38 -3.93 1.11
N SER A 159 15.74 -5.05 1.39
CA SER A 159 15.73 -6.18 0.48
C SER A 159 14.31 -6.74 0.35
N VAL A 160 13.88 -6.92 -0.90
CA VAL A 160 12.64 -7.60 -1.23
C VAL A 160 13.00 -8.95 -1.83
N ALA A 161 12.51 -10.02 -1.22
CA ALA A 161 12.65 -11.37 -1.76
C ALA A 161 11.40 -11.74 -2.54
N TRP A 162 11.61 -12.42 -3.66
CA TRP A 162 10.54 -12.88 -4.54
C TRP A 162 10.36 -14.40 -4.44
N PRO A 163 9.13 -14.91 -4.53
CA PRO A 163 8.92 -16.32 -4.76
C PRO A 163 9.51 -16.73 -6.12
N GLU A 164 9.79 -18.03 -6.28
CA GLU A 164 10.33 -18.57 -7.52
C GLU A 164 9.38 -18.30 -8.72
N VAL A 165 8.07 -18.35 -8.46
CA VAL A 165 7.02 -17.99 -9.42
C VAL A 165 6.23 -16.84 -8.82
N ILE A 166 6.17 -15.71 -9.53
CA ILE A 166 5.44 -14.51 -9.09
C ILE A 166 4.02 -14.46 -9.66
N GLY A 167 3.74 -15.19 -10.74
CA GLY A 167 2.39 -15.32 -11.27
C GLY A 167 2.27 -16.35 -12.37
N SER A 168 1.02 -16.68 -12.73
CA SER A 168 0.73 -17.70 -13.74
C SER A 168 -0.42 -17.32 -14.65
N VAL A 169 -0.45 -18.01 -15.80
CA VAL A 169 -1.56 -18.04 -16.74
C VAL A 169 -1.99 -19.49 -16.91
N ARG A 170 -3.27 -19.76 -16.63
CA ARG A 170 -3.88 -21.08 -16.70
C ARG A 170 -5.11 -21.05 -17.58
N TYR A 171 -5.30 -22.11 -18.37
CA TYR A 171 -6.53 -22.32 -19.14
C TYR A 171 -7.18 -23.59 -18.60
N SER A 172 -8.31 -23.43 -17.93
CA SER A 172 -8.84 -24.41 -16.99
C SER A 172 -7.78 -24.75 -15.94
N ASP A 173 -7.51 -26.03 -15.69
CA ASP A 173 -6.48 -26.46 -14.76
C ASP A 173 -5.07 -26.54 -15.41
N LEU A 174 -4.98 -26.40 -16.74
CA LEU A 174 -3.70 -26.49 -17.46
C LEU A 174 -2.85 -25.24 -17.20
N LEU A 175 -1.68 -25.43 -16.61
CA LEU A 175 -0.66 -24.38 -16.51
C LEU A 175 -0.03 -24.15 -17.88
N VAL A 176 -0.22 -22.95 -18.41
CA VAL A 176 0.23 -22.57 -19.76
C VAL A 176 1.45 -21.68 -19.68
N GLY A 177 1.55 -20.88 -18.64
CA GLY A 177 2.74 -20.08 -18.43
C GLY A 177 2.94 -19.57 -17.03
N THR A 178 4.21 -19.31 -16.72
CA THR A 178 4.66 -18.80 -15.41
C THR A 178 5.54 -17.59 -15.60
N VAL A 179 5.43 -16.62 -14.70
CA VAL A 179 6.32 -15.47 -14.60
C VAL A 179 7.28 -15.71 -13.44
N LYS A 180 8.58 -15.62 -13.72
CA LYS A 180 9.68 -15.79 -12.77
C LYS A 180 10.61 -14.59 -12.81
N PRO A 181 11.08 -14.09 -11.66
CA PRO A 181 12.05 -13.00 -11.65
C PRO A 181 13.44 -13.51 -12.03
N LEU A 182 14.20 -12.73 -12.81
CA LEU A 182 15.61 -13.04 -13.09
C LEU A 182 16.47 -13.01 -11.82
N ASN A 183 16.13 -12.13 -10.88
CA ASN A 183 16.76 -12.02 -9.58
C ASN A 183 15.74 -12.38 -8.50
N THR A 184 16.06 -13.36 -7.65
CA THR A 184 15.17 -13.78 -6.54
C THR A 184 15.12 -12.77 -5.40
N ALA A 185 15.99 -11.77 -5.42
CA ALA A 185 15.99 -10.67 -4.48
C ALA A 185 16.33 -9.36 -5.19
N MET A 186 15.76 -8.27 -4.69
CA MET A 186 16.06 -6.90 -5.10
C MET A 186 16.52 -6.14 -3.87
N ASN A 187 17.77 -5.67 -3.89
CA ASN A 187 18.28 -4.73 -2.90
C ASN A 187 17.85 -3.33 -3.31
N ILE A 188 17.34 -2.54 -2.37
CA ILE A 188 16.88 -1.19 -2.63
C ILE A 188 17.74 -0.26 -1.79
N THR A 189 18.42 0.66 -2.46
CA THR A 189 19.17 1.72 -1.83
C THR A 189 18.36 3.00 -1.94
N VAL A 190 18.00 3.57 -0.80
CA VAL A 190 17.37 4.88 -0.73
C VAL A 190 18.41 5.90 -0.31
N THR A 191 18.88 6.71 -1.25
CA THR A 191 19.66 7.91 -0.95
C THR A 191 18.67 9.08 -0.91
N ASN A 192 18.08 9.34 0.25
CA ASN A 192 17.15 10.46 0.40
C ASN A 192 17.71 11.52 1.35
N ASP A 193 18.21 12.61 0.75
CA ASP A 193 18.63 13.82 1.46
C ASP A 193 17.44 14.57 2.09
N GLU A 194 16.21 14.21 1.71
CA GLU A 194 14.96 14.82 2.16
C GLU A 194 14.22 14.03 3.23
N TYR A 195 14.76 12.87 3.66
CA TYR A 195 14.10 12.06 4.69
C TYR A 195 13.93 12.88 5.96
N CYS A 196 12.70 12.92 6.42
CA CYS A 196 12.33 13.59 7.63
C CYS A 196 11.28 12.78 8.38
N TYR A 197 11.29 12.85 9.70
CA TYR A 197 10.29 12.20 10.53
C TYR A 197 9.84 13.12 11.66
N ILE A 198 8.64 12.86 12.16
CA ILE A 198 8.07 13.55 13.32
C ILE A 198 8.30 12.66 14.55
N THR A 199 8.81 13.22 15.65
CA THR A 199 8.82 12.51 16.94
C THR A 199 7.39 12.22 17.38
N PRO A 200 7.09 11.02 17.91
CA PRO A 200 5.76 10.70 18.41
C PRO A 200 5.23 11.80 19.33
N LEU A 201 3.99 12.25 19.07
CA LEU A 201 3.33 13.23 19.93
C LEU A 201 2.84 12.53 21.19
N ASP A 202 3.12 13.14 22.35
CA ASP A 202 2.53 12.68 23.60
C ASP A 202 1.02 12.82 23.55
N ALA A 203 0.32 11.78 24.00
CA ALA A 203 -1.12 11.82 24.17
C ALA A 203 -1.50 12.91 25.18
N VAL A 204 -2.52 13.71 24.84
CA VAL A 204 -3.05 14.68 25.79
C VAL A 204 -4.02 13.95 26.71
N ASN A 205 -3.63 13.83 27.98
CA ASN A 205 -4.41 13.13 28.99
C ASN A 205 -5.37 14.08 29.71
N PHE A 206 -6.67 13.76 29.68
CA PHE A 206 -7.72 14.58 30.27
C PHE A 206 -8.24 14.07 31.62
N GLN A 207 -7.71 12.97 32.14
CA GLN A 207 -8.24 12.30 33.34
C GLN A 207 -8.22 13.17 34.60
N ASN A 208 -7.45 14.25 34.60
CA ASN A 208 -7.32 15.18 35.73
C ASN A 208 -7.93 16.58 35.46
N VAL A 209 -8.74 16.75 34.40
CA VAL A 209 -9.33 18.05 34.06
C VAL A 209 -10.69 18.23 34.73
N SER A 210 -10.90 19.33 35.46
CA SER A 210 -12.20 19.62 36.08
C SER A 210 -13.24 20.09 35.06
N LEU A 211 -14.52 19.79 35.32
CA LEU A 211 -15.66 20.33 34.55
C LEU A 211 -15.66 21.86 34.44
N GLU A 212 -15.20 22.55 35.48
CA GLU A 212 -15.06 24.01 35.46
C GLU A 212 -14.00 24.47 34.46
N ARG A 213 -12.84 23.80 34.43
CA ARG A 213 -11.75 24.08 33.49
C ARG A 213 -12.17 23.82 32.05
N LEU A 214 -12.98 22.79 31.83
CA LEU A 214 -13.57 22.48 30.53
C LEU A 214 -14.56 23.55 30.06
N ARG A 215 -15.50 23.96 30.92
CA ARG A 215 -16.47 25.03 30.61
C ARG A 215 -15.83 26.39 30.41
N ALA A 216 -14.73 26.66 31.10
CA ALA A 216 -13.98 27.90 30.96
C ALA A 216 -13.14 27.96 29.66
N ASN A 217 -13.19 26.92 28.80
CA ASN A 217 -12.40 26.81 27.57
C ASN A 217 -10.90 27.09 27.84
N GLN A 218 -10.37 26.52 28.92
CA GLN A 218 -8.97 26.68 29.29
C GLN A 218 -8.10 25.63 28.61
N LEU A 219 -6.82 25.95 28.46
CA LEU A 219 -5.80 25.04 27.94
C LEU A 219 -5.83 23.72 28.71
N LEU A 220 -5.93 22.59 27.99
CA LEU A 220 -5.94 21.24 28.55
C LEU A 220 -4.54 20.68 28.70
N GLY A 221 -3.72 20.91 27.67
CA GLY A 221 -2.33 20.51 27.62
C GLY A 221 -1.65 21.08 26.38
N SER A 222 -0.33 20.96 26.36
CA SER A 222 0.51 21.30 25.23
C SER A 222 1.26 20.04 24.79
N SER A 223 1.43 19.87 23.49
CA SER A 223 2.25 18.81 22.90
C SER A 223 3.30 19.46 22.01
N ASP A 224 4.55 19.05 22.19
CA ASP A 224 5.67 19.55 21.41
C ASP A 224 6.00 18.55 20.30
N MET A 225 5.80 19.00 19.05
CA MET A 225 6.17 18.25 17.86
C MET A 225 7.58 18.62 17.43
N THR A 226 8.45 17.64 17.23
CA THR A 226 9.77 17.88 16.63
C THR A 226 9.86 17.16 15.29
N ILE A 227 10.30 17.88 14.26
CA ILE A 227 10.60 17.34 12.94
C ILE A 227 12.11 17.22 12.82
N HIS A 228 12.54 16.02 12.44
CA HIS A 228 13.94 15.63 12.29
C HIS A 228 14.24 15.31 10.84
N CYS A 229 15.24 15.95 10.25
CA CYS A 229 15.72 15.68 8.90
C CYS A 229 17.23 15.36 8.94
N PRO A 230 17.62 14.13 9.30
CA PRO A 230 19.00 13.80 9.68
C PRO A 230 20.00 13.67 8.54
N TYR A 231 19.54 13.57 7.29
CA TYR A 231 20.40 13.25 6.13
C TYR A 231 20.54 14.39 5.13
N THR A 232 20.17 15.60 5.52
CA THR A 232 20.23 16.78 4.65
C THR A 232 21.67 17.22 4.39
N THR A 233 22.07 17.25 3.12
CA THR A 233 23.41 17.72 2.70
C THR A 233 23.48 19.25 2.60
N THR A 234 22.34 19.92 2.44
CA THR A 234 22.23 21.37 2.37
C THR A 234 22.57 22.07 3.70
N ASN A 235 23.02 23.32 3.63
CA ASN A 235 23.17 24.23 4.77
C ASN A 235 22.06 25.29 4.81
N GLU A 236 21.18 25.33 3.80
CA GLU A 236 20.10 26.30 3.70
C GLU A 236 18.92 25.92 4.61
N PRO A 237 18.21 26.90 5.19
CA PRO A 237 16.98 26.66 5.92
C PRO A 237 15.99 25.85 5.07
N LEU A 238 15.44 24.80 5.67
CA LEU A 238 14.43 23.95 5.04
C LEU A 238 13.05 24.26 5.62
N THR A 239 12.02 23.96 4.85
CA THR A 239 10.65 23.94 5.34
C THR A 239 10.05 22.56 5.12
N ARG A 240 9.18 22.16 6.05
CA ARG A 240 8.34 20.96 5.92
C ARG A 240 6.91 21.29 6.25
N THR A 241 5.99 20.53 5.67
CA THR A 241 4.57 20.73 5.87
C THR A 241 4.03 19.59 6.72
N VAL A 242 3.31 19.91 7.79
CA VAL A 242 2.65 18.90 8.61
C VAL A 242 1.15 19.04 8.45
N ARG A 243 0.47 17.98 8.02
CA ARG A 243 -0.98 17.87 8.00
C ARG A 243 -1.48 17.37 9.35
N PHE A 244 -2.54 17.99 9.85
CA PHE A 244 -3.26 17.56 11.04
C PHE A 244 -4.53 16.82 10.63
N ASN A 245 -4.55 15.49 10.78
CA ASN A 245 -5.66 14.66 10.32
C ASN A 245 -6.77 14.60 11.38
N GLY A 246 -8.03 14.61 10.94
CA GLY A 246 -9.13 14.38 11.86
C GLY A 246 -10.52 14.58 11.26
N GLN A 247 -11.50 13.98 11.93
CA GLN A 247 -12.91 14.28 11.68
C GLN A 247 -13.24 15.68 12.18
N ASN A 248 -14.11 16.39 11.47
CA ASN A 248 -14.31 17.83 11.70
C ASN A 248 -15.78 18.21 11.92
N ASN A 249 -15.98 19.18 12.81
CA ASN A 249 -17.20 19.97 12.91
C ASN A 249 -16.82 21.45 12.88
N GLY A 250 -16.96 22.09 11.71
CA GLY A 250 -16.41 23.44 11.51
C GLY A 250 -14.89 23.46 11.66
N SER A 251 -14.39 24.26 12.62
CA SER A 251 -12.96 24.41 12.93
C SER A 251 -12.47 23.47 14.04
N GLU A 252 -13.29 22.52 14.48
CA GLU A 252 -13.03 21.67 15.64
C GLU A 252 -12.78 20.22 15.22
N PHE A 253 -11.85 19.57 15.91
CA PHE A 253 -11.63 18.12 15.79
C PHE A 253 -12.68 17.40 16.63
N ILE A 254 -13.41 16.49 16.00
CA ILE A 254 -14.38 15.64 16.68
C ILE A 254 -13.60 14.59 17.47
N THR A 255 -13.89 14.47 18.76
CA THR A 255 -13.36 13.39 19.59
C THR A 255 -14.30 12.19 19.58
N SER A 256 -13.85 11.05 20.09
CA SER A 256 -14.73 9.88 20.31
C SER A 256 -15.78 10.10 21.41
N ILE A 257 -15.72 11.23 22.13
CA ILE A 257 -16.61 11.57 23.24
C ILE A 257 -17.74 12.47 22.73
N ASN A 258 -18.98 12.07 22.98
CA ASN A 258 -20.14 12.84 22.58
C ASN A 258 -20.20 14.18 23.34
N GLY A 259 -20.47 15.26 22.62
CA GLY A 259 -20.53 16.62 23.17
C GLY A 259 -19.15 17.27 23.40
N VAL A 260 -18.05 16.65 22.98
CA VAL A 260 -16.69 17.18 23.14
C VAL A 260 -15.95 17.21 21.81
N GLY A 261 -15.65 18.43 21.36
CA GLY A 261 -14.64 18.71 20.34
C GLY A 261 -13.34 19.20 20.98
N VAL A 262 -12.27 19.27 20.19
CA VAL A 262 -11.04 19.99 20.56
C VAL A 262 -10.65 20.98 19.48
N SER A 263 -10.15 22.13 19.92
CA SER A 263 -9.52 23.13 19.05
C SER A 263 -8.03 23.10 19.29
N LEU A 264 -7.27 22.94 18.20
CA LEU A 264 -5.82 23.03 18.21
C LEU A 264 -5.39 24.46 17.93
N ARG A 265 -4.37 24.93 18.65
CA ARG A 265 -3.75 26.23 18.39
C ARG A 265 -2.24 26.13 18.39
N ASN A 266 -1.60 26.90 17.52
CA ASN A 266 -0.14 27.00 17.49
C ASN A 266 0.40 27.92 18.62
N GLU A 267 1.72 28.09 18.66
CA GLU A 267 2.43 29.00 19.57
C GLU A 267 2.00 30.48 19.45
N ARG A 268 1.43 30.88 18.30
CA ARG A 268 0.87 32.22 18.05
C ARG A 268 -0.60 32.33 18.42
N ASN A 269 -1.16 31.28 19.01
CA ASN A 269 -2.57 31.16 19.38
C ASN A 269 -3.53 31.20 18.16
N GLU A 270 -3.03 30.88 16.96
CA GLU A 270 -3.83 30.74 15.74
C GLU A 270 -4.45 29.34 15.71
N ILE A 271 -5.71 29.25 15.27
CA ILE A 271 -6.42 27.97 15.16
C ILE A 271 -5.82 27.14 14.03
N ILE A 272 -5.56 25.87 14.30
CA ILE A 272 -5.19 24.85 13.32
C ILE A 272 -6.45 24.02 13.04
N PRO A 273 -7.12 24.17 11.88
CA PRO A 273 -8.32 23.40 11.58
C PRO A 273 -8.01 21.92 11.28
N PRO A 274 -8.98 21.01 11.40
CA PRO A 274 -8.82 19.64 10.92
C PRO A 274 -8.53 19.56 9.42
N ASN A 275 -7.68 18.61 9.05
CA ASN A 275 -7.18 18.35 7.70
C ASN A 275 -6.42 19.53 7.07
N SER A 276 -6.04 20.54 7.88
CA SER A 276 -5.19 21.65 7.47
C SER A 276 -3.71 21.31 7.60
N THR A 277 -2.87 22.18 7.05
CA THR A 277 -1.43 22.04 7.07
C THR A 277 -0.76 23.23 7.76
N VAL A 278 0.35 22.94 8.45
CA VAL A 278 1.23 23.94 9.05
C VAL A 278 2.62 23.80 8.44
N THR A 279 3.16 24.90 7.93
CA THR A 279 4.54 24.94 7.46
C THR A 279 5.48 25.22 8.62
N VAL A 280 6.48 24.37 8.78
CA VAL A 280 7.48 24.41 9.84
C VAL A 280 8.83 24.75 9.22
N GLY A 281 9.48 25.78 9.75
CA GLY A 281 10.86 26.10 9.40
C GLY A 281 11.81 25.21 10.21
N LEU A 282 12.80 24.65 9.53
CA LEU A 282 13.83 23.82 10.14
C LEU A 282 15.18 24.53 10.13
N THR A 283 15.87 24.44 11.24
CA THR A 283 17.19 25.05 11.42
C THR A 283 18.24 23.94 11.45
N LYS A 284 19.38 24.15 10.79
CA LYS A 284 20.48 23.19 10.83
C LYS A 284 21.12 23.15 12.22
N VAL A 285 21.13 21.98 12.84
CA VAL A 285 21.81 21.66 14.08
C VAL A 285 22.75 20.49 13.82
N ASN A 286 24.06 20.76 13.82
CA ASN A 286 25.10 19.79 13.45
C ASN A 286 24.87 19.21 12.03
N ALA A 287 24.65 17.91 11.92
CA ALA A 287 24.45 17.19 10.65
C ALA A 287 22.97 17.10 10.23
N GLU A 288 22.04 17.66 11.01
CA GLU A 288 20.60 17.48 10.87
C GLU A 288 19.87 18.83 10.78
N HIS A 289 18.72 18.89 10.11
CA HIS A 289 17.77 19.99 10.26
C HIS A 289 16.67 19.63 11.24
N ILE A 290 16.42 20.50 12.22
CA ILE A 290 15.40 20.29 13.26
C ILE A 290 14.41 21.45 13.26
N GLY A 291 13.12 21.14 13.30
CA GLY A 291 12.03 22.10 13.47
C GLY A 291 11.16 21.72 14.65
N HIS A 292 10.56 22.72 15.32
CA HIS A 292 9.67 22.51 16.45
C HIS A 292 8.32 23.19 16.20
N VAL A 293 7.24 22.54 16.64
CA VAL A 293 5.91 23.12 16.67
C VAL A 293 5.27 22.81 18.01
N GLN A 294 4.94 23.85 18.78
CA GLN A 294 4.12 23.68 19.97
C GLN A 294 2.64 23.73 19.61
N ILE A 295 1.91 22.72 20.05
CA ILE A 295 0.46 22.59 19.83
C ILE A 295 -0.24 22.68 21.18
N ASN A 296 -1.19 23.60 21.29
CA ASN A 296 -2.00 23.83 22.46
C ASN A 296 -3.42 23.31 22.23
N VAL A 297 -3.95 22.51 23.16
CA VAL A 297 -5.26 21.86 23.02
C VAL A 297 -6.29 22.51 23.93
N TYR A 298 -7.41 22.93 23.35
CA TYR A 298 -8.53 23.56 24.04
C TYR A 298 -9.82 22.74 23.87
N PRO A 299 -10.65 22.58 24.91
CA PRO A 299 -11.91 21.85 24.81
C PRO A 299 -12.94 22.70 24.07
N GLN A 300 -13.84 22.06 23.34
CA GLN A 300 -15.08 22.65 22.87
C GLN A 300 -16.21 21.77 23.38
N ILE A 301 -17.06 22.30 24.26
CA ILE A 301 -18.15 21.54 24.88
C ILE A 301 -19.49 22.01 24.36
N ASP A 302 -20.32 21.07 23.95
CA ASP A 302 -21.74 21.31 23.75
C ASP A 302 -22.43 21.50 25.11
N GLU A 303 -22.93 22.70 25.37
CA GLU A 303 -23.61 23.03 26.62
C GLU A 303 -24.85 22.15 26.89
N ASN A 304 -25.40 21.52 25.84
CA ASN A 304 -26.56 20.62 25.94
C ASN A 304 -26.16 19.18 26.31
N ILE A 305 -24.88 18.83 26.21
CA ILE A 305 -24.35 17.48 26.46
C ILE A 305 -23.08 17.62 27.30
N ILE A 306 -23.25 17.64 28.64
CA ILE A 306 -22.12 17.74 29.56
C ILE A 306 -21.54 16.32 29.80
N PRO A 307 -20.34 16.00 29.29
CA PRO A 307 -19.70 14.71 29.52
C PRO A 307 -19.25 14.57 30.98
N THR A 308 -19.06 13.34 31.45
CA THR A 308 -18.38 13.09 32.72
C THR A 308 -16.86 13.06 32.52
N VAL A 309 -16.09 13.58 33.48
CA VAL A 309 -14.61 13.70 33.36
C VAL A 309 -13.91 12.36 33.10
N GLN A 310 -14.48 11.25 33.59
CA GLN A 310 -13.97 9.89 33.37
C GLN A 310 -14.05 9.43 31.90
N GLU A 311 -14.91 10.03 31.09
CA GLU A 311 -15.08 9.67 29.68
C GLU A 311 -14.01 10.30 28.78
N LEU A 312 -13.32 11.35 29.24
CA LEU A 312 -12.42 12.14 28.40
C LEU A 312 -11.11 11.43 28.03
N GLY A 313 -10.66 10.48 28.85
CA GLY A 313 -9.54 9.58 28.52
C GLY A 313 -8.25 10.27 28.04
N GLU A 314 -7.62 9.68 27.02
CA GLU A 314 -6.46 10.21 26.30
C GLU A 314 -6.86 10.49 24.86
N TRP A 315 -6.35 11.58 24.30
CA TRP A 315 -6.51 11.89 22.88
C TRP A 315 -5.16 12.08 22.20
N LEU A 316 -5.07 11.52 21.00
CA LEU A 316 -3.89 11.56 20.15
C LEU A 316 -4.15 12.53 19.00
N VAL A 317 -3.19 13.43 18.78
CA VAL A 317 -3.18 14.26 17.57
C VAL A 317 -2.63 13.39 16.44
N ASP A 318 -3.46 13.07 15.46
CA ASP A 318 -3.01 12.39 14.24
C ASP A 318 -2.40 13.42 13.28
N VAL A 319 -1.15 13.18 12.87
CA VAL A 319 -0.40 14.07 11.98
C VAL A 319 0.32 13.27 10.90
N THR A 320 0.51 13.90 9.74
CA THR A 320 1.30 13.34 8.64
C THR A 320 2.27 14.39 8.14
N LEU A 321 3.52 13.98 7.92
CA LEU A 321 4.53 14.81 7.26
C LEU A 321 4.32 14.74 5.74
N GLU A 322 4.26 15.91 5.09
CA GLU A 322 4.13 16.05 3.64
C GLU A 322 5.42 16.58 3.01
#